data_AF-A0A970UG16-F1
#
_entry.id   AF-A0A970UG16-F1
#
_cell.length_a   1.000
_cell.length_b   1.000
_cell.length_c   1.000
_cell.angle_alpha   90.00
_cell.angle_beta   90.00
_cell.angle_gamma   90.00
#
_symmetry.space_group_name_H-M   'P 1'
#
loop_
_entity.id
_entity.type
_entity.pdbx_description
1 polymer ?
#
loop_
_entity_poly.entity_id
_entity_poly.type
_entity_poly.pdbx_seq_one_letter_code
_entity_poly.pdbx_strand_id
1 'polypeptide(L)'
;MRIKKWLLFSAVCLAFSATSTFAEETREFSVSTVLSEAFPWGQAAVKWAELVEERSEGRITLKIYPNAQLVSGDQTREFSAMRSGLIDMAVGSTINWSTQVPEVNLFSLPFLMPDNAAVDAITQGDTGKMVFDAIEKRGVVPLAWGENGFRE
;
A
#
# COMPACT_ATOMS: atom_id res chain seq x y z
N MET A 1 54.68 -61.02 10.86
CA MET A 1 53.28 -61.50 10.94
C MET A 1 52.57 -60.78 12.08
N ARG A 2 51.31 -60.37 11.84
CA ARG A 2 50.31 -59.82 12.77
C ARG A 2 50.32 -58.30 13.03
N ILE A 3 49.64 -57.62 12.12
CA ILE A 3 49.12 -56.25 12.21
C ILE A 3 48.16 -56.17 13.42
N LYS A 4 48.41 -55.18 14.30
CA LYS A 4 47.60 -54.87 15.48
C LYS A 4 46.56 -53.79 15.13
N LYS A 5 45.35 -53.99 15.65
CA LYS A 5 44.39 -52.97 16.10
C LYS A 5 43.87 -51.99 15.04
N TRP A 6 42.88 -52.43 14.27
CA TRP A 6 41.83 -51.57 13.74
C TRP A 6 40.60 -51.72 14.64
N LEU A 7 40.29 -50.72 15.45
CA LEU A 7 39.01 -50.52 16.16
C LEU A 7 39.22 -49.37 17.14
N LEU A 8 39.02 -48.13 16.69
CA LEU A 8 38.65 -46.96 17.51
C LEU A 8 38.80 -45.71 16.64
N PHE A 9 37.79 -45.45 15.80
CA PHE A 9 37.47 -44.08 15.38
C PHE A 9 35.96 -44.01 15.24
N SER A 10 35.30 -44.02 16.40
CA SER A 10 33.86 -43.83 16.52
C SER A 10 33.59 -42.38 16.89
N ALA A 11 32.64 -41.78 16.18
CA ALA A 11 31.78 -40.69 16.61
C ALA A 11 32.42 -39.30 16.81
N VAL A 12 32.64 -38.58 15.69
CA VAL A 12 32.33 -37.14 15.63
C VAL A 12 31.74 -36.85 14.23
N CYS A 13 30.54 -37.35 13.97
CA CYS A 13 29.72 -36.79 12.88
C CYS A 13 28.99 -35.60 13.49
N LEU A 14 29.43 -34.40 13.08
CA LEU A 14 28.81 -33.13 13.39
C LEU A 14 27.30 -33.20 13.12
N ALA A 15 26.50 -33.15 14.18
CA ALA A 15 25.12 -32.69 14.10
C ALA A 15 25.15 -31.17 13.91
N PHE A 16 25.52 -30.71 12.71
CA PHE A 16 25.22 -29.37 12.27
C PHE A 16 23.76 -29.38 11.83
N SER A 17 22.85 -29.30 12.80
CA SER A 17 21.45 -28.99 12.52
C SER A 17 21.44 -27.60 11.90
N ALA A 18 21.43 -27.55 10.57
CA ALA A 18 21.15 -26.34 9.82
C ALA A 18 19.71 -25.93 10.16
N THR A 19 19.54 -25.13 11.21
CA THR A 19 18.37 -24.28 11.35
C THR A 19 18.44 -23.30 10.19
N SER A 20 17.75 -23.62 9.09
CA SER A 20 17.38 -22.64 8.10
C SER A 20 16.50 -21.61 8.80
N THR A 21 17.11 -20.55 9.31
CA THR A 21 16.41 -19.29 9.54
C THR A 21 15.85 -18.91 8.17
N PHE A 22 14.56 -19.11 7.98
CA PHE A 22 13.82 -18.36 6.98
C PHE A 22 13.95 -16.91 7.43
N ALA A 23 14.87 -16.16 6.82
CA ALA A 23 14.89 -14.72 6.98
C ALA A 23 13.55 -14.22 6.46
N GLU A 24 12.73 -13.72 7.36
CA GLU A 24 11.44 -13.15 7.04
C GLU A 24 11.71 -11.96 6.12
N GLU A 25 11.24 -12.04 4.87
CA GLU A 25 11.59 -11.04 3.85
C GLU A 25 10.87 -9.72 4.18
N THR A 26 11.60 -8.77 4.77
CA THR A 26 11.09 -7.41 4.99
C THR A 26 10.96 -6.70 3.65
N ARG A 27 9.80 -6.07 3.41
CA ARG A 27 9.52 -5.27 2.20
C ARG A 27 9.12 -3.85 2.57
N GLU A 28 9.79 -2.89 1.95
CA GLU A 28 9.43 -1.47 2.02
C GLU A 28 8.63 -1.08 0.78
N PHE A 29 7.49 -0.41 0.96
CA PHE A 29 6.67 0.15 -0.11
C PHE A 29 6.66 1.68 -0.04
N SER A 30 6.79 2.31 -1.20
CA SER A 30 6.68 3.76 -1.37
C SER A 30 5.21 4.20 -1.41
N VAL A 31 4.86 5.19 -0.58
CA VAL A 31 3.52 5.78 -0.55
C VAL A 31 3.62 7.25 -0.94
N SER A 32 3.02 7.64 -2.06
CA SER A 32 2.85 9.05 -2.41
C SER A 32 1.64 9.63 -1.68
N THR A 33 1.78 10.82 -1.11
CA THR A 33 0.63 11.60 -0.64
C THR A 33 0.74 13.03 -1.11
N VAL A 34 -0.39 13.62 -1.46
CA VAL A 34 -0.45 14.96 -2.04
C VAL A 34 -0.26 16.07 -1.02
N LEU A 35 -0.48 15.80 0.26
CA LEU A 35 -0.37 16.76 1.36
C LEU A 35 0.72 16.35 2.36
N SER A 36 1.26 17.31 3.09
CA SER A 36 2.20 17.04 4.19
C SER A 36 1.49 16.48 5.43
N GLU A 37 2.28 15.99 6.39
CA GLU A 37 1.82 15.49 7.70
C GLU A 37 1.12 16.55 8.56
N ALA A 38 1.16 17.82 8.16
CA ALA A 38 0.39 18.88 8.78
C ALA A 38 -1.12 18.80 8.46
N PHE A 39 -1.52 17.99 7.46
CA PHE A 39 -2.89 17.87 6.99
C PHE A 39 -3.44 16.46 7.20
N PRO A 40 -4.77 16.27 7.25
CA PRO A 40 -5.40 14.99 7.55
C PRO A 40 -4.90 13.81 6.69
N TRP A 41 -4.64 14.01 5.40
CA TRP A 41 -4.16 12.93 4.53
C TRP A 41 -2.72 12.53 4.79
N GLY A 42 -1.85 13.48 5.15
CA GLY A 42 -0.49 13.15 5.58
C GLY A 42 -0.52 12.41 6.92
N GLN A 43 -1.34 12.86 7.86
CA GLN A 43 -1.53 12.18 9.15
C GLN A 43 -2.08 10.75 8.97
N ALA A 44 -3.05 10.57 8.08
CA ALA A 44 -3.59 9.25 7.75
C ALA A 44 -2.53 8.34 7.14
N ALA A 45 -1.67 8.86 6.24
CA ALA A 45 -0.58 8.09 5.64
C ALA A 45 0.45 7.64 6.69
N VAL A 46 0.84 8.52 7.61
CA VAL A 46 1.72 8.18 8.74
C VAL A 46 1.08 7.12 9.62
N LYS A 47 -0.19 7.32 10.00
CA LYS A 47 -0.88 6.35 10.85
C LYS A 47 -1.04 4.99 10.18
N TRP A 48 -1.27 4.99 8.86
CA TRP A 48 -1.32 3.78 8.07
C TRP A 48 0.03 3.05 8.06
N ALA A 49 1.15 3.77 7.89
CA ALA A 49 2.49 3.20 7.98
C ALA A 49 2.75 2.52 9.33
N GLU A 50 2.44 3.21 10.44
CA GLU A 50 2.58 2.65 11.80
C GLU A 50 1.78 1.35 11.95
N LEU A 51 0.51 1.36 11.54
CA LEU A 51 -0.38 0.21 11.70
C LEU A 51 0.02 -0.97 10.81
N VAL A 52 0.56 -0.70 9.62
CA VAL A 52 1.07 -1.75 8.73
C VAL A 52 2.32 -2.38 9.32
N GLU A 53 3.25 -1.59 9.82
CA GLU A 53 4.46 -2.10 10.48
C GLU A 53 4.10 -2.91 11.73
N GLU A 54 3.24 -2.37 12.60
CA GLU A 54 2.77 -3.06 13.82
C GLU A 54 2.09 -4.40 13.50
N ARG A 55 1.11 -4.40 12.60
CA ARG A 55 0.32 -5.61 12.27
C ARG A 55 1.07 -6.62 11.42
N SER A 56 2.13 -6.18 10.74
CA SER A 56 3.01 -7.05 9.98
C SER A 56 4.23 -7.50 10.78
N GLU A 57 4.35 -7.12 12.06
CA GLU A 57 5.50 -7.43 12.92
C GLU A 57 6.83 -6.99 12.28
N GLY A 58 6.81 -5.85 11.57
CA GLY A 58 7.97 -5.29 10.86
C GLY A 58 8.28 -5.95 9.51
N ARG A 59 7.48 -6.92 9.03
CA ARG A 59 7.64 -7.49 7.68
C ARG A 59 7.35 -6.50 6.56
N ILE A 60 6.45 -5.55 6.80
CA ILE A 60 6.03 -4.56 5.81
C ILE A 60 6.23 -3.18 6.41
N THR A 61 7.01 -2.35 5.72
CA THR A 61 7.17 -0.93 6.06
C THR A 61 6.64 -0.06 4.93
N LEU A 62 6.05 1.09 5.29
CA LEU A 62 5.59 2.07 4.32
C LEU A 62 6.43 3.34 4.46
N LYS A 63 7.04 3.78 3.36
CA LYS A 63 7.79 5.02 3.31
C LYS A 63 6.96 6.11 2.66
N ILE A 64 6.59 7.12 3.46
CA ILE A 64 5.71 8.19 3.02
C ILE A 64 6.49 9.29 2.32
N TYR A 65 6.03 9.67 1.13
CA TYR A 65 6.58 10.74 0.31
C TYR A 65 5.51 11.82 0.09
N PRO A 66 5.51 12.88 0.91
CA PRO A 66 4.50 13.95 0.83
C PRO A 66 4.66 14.86 -0.38
N ASN A 67 3.66 15.74 -0.56
CA ASN A 67 3.59 16.79 -1.58
C ASN A 67 3.72 16.26 -3.02
N ALA A 68 3.28 15.02 -3.27
CA ALA A 68 3.38 14.34 -4.56
C ALA A 68 4.81 14.38 -5.17
N GLN A 69 5.84 14.38 -4.31
CA GLN A 69 7.22 14.58 -4.74
C GLN A 69 7.73 13.47 -5.68
N LEU A 70 7.19 12.25 -5.56
CA LEU A 70 7.54 11.12 -6.42
C LEU A 70 7.09 11.30 -7.89
N VAL A 71 6.16 12.23 -8.12
CA VAL A 71 5.66 12.60 -9.44
C VAL A 71 5.90 14.08 -9.73
N SER A 72 6.93 14.66 -9.13
CA SER A 72 7.33 16.06 -9.33
C SER A 72 6.22 17.08 -9.01
N GLY A 73 5.36 16.76 -8.05
CA GLY A 73 4.23 17.61 -7.64
C GLY A 73 2.99 17.50 -8.52
N ASP A 74 3.06 16.77 -9.64
CA ASP A 74 1.92 16.55 -10.54
C ASP A 74 1.11 15.32 -10.10
N GLN A 75 0.15 15.57 -9.22
CA GLN A 75 -0.72 14.55 -8.61
C GLN A 75 -1.52 13.75 -9.64
N THR A 76 -1.76 14.32 -10.84
CA THR A 76 -2.49 13.63 -11.90
C THR A 76 -1.72 12.43 -12.48
N ARG A 77 -0.41 12.36 -12.21
CA ARG A 77 0.47 11.28 -12.66
C ARG A 77 0.55 10.11 -11.70
N GLU A 78 0.08 10.24 -10.44
CA GLU A 78 0.17 9.19 -9.41
C GLU A 78 -0.46 7.87 -9.88
N PHE A 79 -1.64 7.94 -10.53
CA PHE A 79 -2.31 6.74 -11.05
C PHE A 79 -1.46 5.99 -12.08
N SER A 80 -0.84 6.73 -13.01
CA SER A 80 0.01 6.12 -14.03
C SER A 80 1.32 5.62 -13.44
N ALA A 81 1.86 6.30 -12.41
CA ALA A 81 3.05 5.88 -11.69
C ALA A 81 2.83 4.59 -10.89
N MET A 82 1.66 4.44 -10.24
CA MET A 82 1.26 3.18 -9.60
C MET A 82 1.15 2.05 -10.63
N ARG A 83 0.45 2.30 -11.74
CA ARG A 83 0.26 1.30 -12.81
C ARG A 83 1.58 0.85 -13.45
N SER A 84 2.58 1.72 -13.53
CA SER A 84 3.90 1.36 -14.05
C SER A 84 4.83 0.74 -13.01
N GLY A 85 4.43 0.67 -11.74
CA GLY A 85 5.29 0.24 -10.63
C GLY A 85 6.41 1.23 -10.29
N LEU A 86 6.27 2.51 -10.67
CA LEU A 86 7.22 3.56 -10.29
C LEU A 86 7.05 3.96 -8.82
N ILE A 87 5.80 3.95 -8.34
CA ILE A 87 5.44 4.09 -6.93
C ILE A 87 4.54 2.91 -6.58
N ASP A 88 4.56 2.48 -5.32
CA ASP A 88 3.80 1.31 -4.91
C ASP A 88 2.36 1.65 -4.55
N MET A 89 2.17 2.79 -3.86
CA MET A 89 0.89 3.18 -3.28
C MET A 89 0.71 4.70 -3.32
N ALA A 90 -0.54 5.15 -3.23
CA ALA A 90 -0.87 6.56 -3.08
C ALA A 90 -2.06 6.79 -2.14
N VAL A 91 -1.99 7.87 -1.36
CA VAL A 91 -3.13 8.50 -0.67
C VAL A 91 -3.46 9.77 -1.44
N GLY A 92 -4.52 9.73 -2.23
CA GLY A 92 -4.84 10.78 -3.19
C GLY A 92 -6.34 10.98 -3.39
N SER A 93 -6.68 12.07 -4.08
CA SER A 93 -8.06 12.38 -4.44
C SER A 93 -8.48 11.65 -5.71
N THR A 94 -9.71 11.16 -5.74
CA THR A 94 -10.34 10.66 -6.97
C THR A 94 -10.30 11.66 -8.11
N ILE A 95 -10.43 12.97 -7.85
CA ILE A 95 -10.41 14.00 -8.90
C ILE A 95 -9.09 13.99 -9.70
N ASN A 96 -7.97 13.67 -9.05
CA ASN A 96 -6.66 13.61 -9.69
C ASN A 96 -6.55 12.46 -10.69
N TRP A 97 -7.37 11.42 -10.53
CA TRP A 97 -7.35 10.20 -11.34
C TRP A 97 -8.49 10.13 -12.37
N SER A 98 -9.32 11.18 -12.43
CA SER A 98 -10.54 11.25 -13.24
C SER A 98 -10.33 11.08 -14.74
N THR A 99 -9.15 11.45 -15.26
CA THR A 99 -8.83 11.28 -16.68
C THR A 99 -8.46 9.84 -17.03
N GLN A 100 -7.96 9.08 -16.05
CA GLN A 100 -7.59 7.68 -16.22
C GLN A 100 -8.73 6.73 -15.82
N VAL A 101 -9.55 7.13 -14.84
CA VAL A 101 -10.71 6.38 -14.33
C VAL A 101 -11.96 7.28 -14.39
N PRO A 102 -12.63 7.42 -15.55
CA PRO A 102 -13.76 8.33 -15.72
C PRO A 102 -14.90 8.13 -14.71
N GLU A 103 -15.08 6.93 -14.20
CA GLU A 103 -16.12 6.53 -13.24
C GLU A 103 -16.00 7.30 -11.92
N VAL A 104 -14.79 7.72 -11.53
CA VAL A 104 -14.61 8.49 -10.28
C VAL A 104 -15.11 9.93 -10.40
N ASN A 105 -15.46 10.41 -11.62
CA ASN A 105 -16.13 11.71 -11.80
C ASN A 105 -17.53 11.77 -11.18
N LEU A 106 -18.11 10.63 -10.77
CA LEU A 106 -19.31 10.59 -9.93
C LEU A 106 -19.18 11.55 -8.74
N PHE A 107 -18.02 11.54 -8.07
CA PHE A 107 -17.76 12.37 -6.89
C PHE A 107 -17.53 13.85 -7.20
N SER A 108 -17.42 14.20 -8.49
CA SER A 108 -17.24 15.58 -8.97
C SER A 108 -18.56 16.21 -9.43
N LEU A 109 -19.68 15.47 -9.39
CA LEU A 109 -20.98 16.00 -9.80
C LEU A 109 -21.51 17.01 -8.77
N PRO A 110 -21.79 18.27 -9.19
CA PRO A 110 -22.25 19.30 -8.26
C PRO A 110 -23.55 18.89 -7.57
N PHE A 111 -23.59 19.07 -6.24
CA PHE A 111 -24.76 18.82 -5.39
C PHE A 111 -25.31 17.38 -5.38
N LEU A 112 -24.58 16.40 -5.94
CA LEU A 112 -25.00 14.99 -5.91
C LEU A 112 -25.08 14.44 -4.49
N MET A 113 -24.11 14.81 -3.66
CA MET A 113 -23.99 14.37 -2.28
C MET A 113 -24.32 15.56 -1.37
N PRO A 114 -25.53 15.63 -0.79
CA PRO A 114 -25.94 16.77 0.04
C PRO A 114 -25.32 16.75 1.44
N ASP A 115 -24.86 15.58 1.91
CA ASP A 115 -24.30 15.39 3.24
C ASP A 115 -23.38 14.15 3.27
N ASN A 116 -22.69 13.95 4.41
CA ASN A 116 -21.80 12.81 4.60
C ASN A 116 -22.55 11.47 4.53
N ALA A 117 -23.83 11.41 4.93
CA ALA A 117 -24.60 10.17 4.88
C ALA A 117 -24.83 9.71 3.44
N ALA A 118 -25.00 10.64 2.49
CA ALA A 118 -25.05 10.34 1.07
C ALA A 118 -23.69 9.83 0.54
N VAL A 119 -22.57 10.42 1.00
CA VAL A 119 -21.21 9.95 0.65
C VAL A 119 -20.99 8.52 1.15
N ASP A 120 -21.36 8.23 2.40
CA ASP A 120 -21.29 6.90 3.00
C ASP A 120 -22.14 5.89 2.23
N ALA A 121 -23.39 6.25 1.90
CA ALA A 121 -24.28 5.37 1.15
C ALA A 121 -23.71 5.01 -0.24
N ILE A 122 -23.04 5.95 -0.91
CA ILE A 122 -22.39 5.71 -2.20
C ILE A 122 -21.16 4.82 -2.02
N THR A 123 -20.23 5.21 -1.13
CA THR A 123 -18.91 4.57 -0.98
C THR A 123 -19.00 3.17 -0.37
N GLN A 124 -19.95 2.93 0.53
CA GLN A 124 -20.18 1.64 1.19
C GLN A 124 -21.18 0.75 0.42
N GLY A 125 -21.92 1.33 -0.54
CA GLY A 125 -22.89 0.63 -1.38
C GLY A 125 -22.30 -0.02 -2.63
N ASP A 126 -23.17 -0.51 -3.50
CA ASP A 126 -22.76 -1.16 -4.75
C ASP A 126 -22.09 -0.18 -5.72
N THR A 127 -22.45 1.10 -5.67
CA THR A 127 -21.79 2.15 -6.45
C THR A 127 -20.30 2.27 -6.10
N GLY A 128 -19.96 2.26 -4.81
CA GLY A 128 -18.57 2.28 -4.35
C GLY A 128 -17.79 1.07 -4.83
N LYS A 129 -18.39 -0.13 -4.80
CA LYS A 129 -17.79 -1.35 -5.37
C LYS A 129 -17.55 -1.21 -6.88
N MET A 130 -18.52 -0.69 -7.63
CA MET A 130 -18.36 -0.45 -9.07
C MET A 130 -17.20 0.50 -9.38
N VAL A 131 -16.98 1.52 -8.54
CA VAL A 131 -15.83 2.41 -8.68
C VAL A 131 -14.52 1.68 -8.36
N PHE A 132 -14.48 0.87 -7.30
CA PHE A 132 -13.29 0.06 -6.99
C PHE A 132 -12.96 -0.93 -8.11
N ASP A 133 -13.97 -1.63 -8.65
CA ASP A 133 -13.80 -2.52 -9.81
C ASP A 133 -13.25 -1.76 -11.03
N ALA A 134 -13.68 -0.51 -11.24
CA ALA A 134 -13.20 0.32 -12.33
C ALA A 134 -11.72 0.71 -12.15
N ILE A 135 -11.28 0.96 -10.92
CA ILE A 135 -9.87 1.23 -10.58
C ILE A 135 -9.04 -0.06 -10.78
N GLU A 136 -9.52 -1.19 -10.26
CA GLU A 136 -8.83 -2.49 -10.34
C GLU A 136 -8.65 -2.97 -11.79
N LYS A 137 -9.68 -2.84 -12.64
CA LYS A 137 -9.60 -3.14 -14.08
C LYS A 137 -8.50 -2.35 -14.81
N ARG A 138 -8.02 -1.26 -14.23
CA ARG A 138 -6.97 -0.39 -14.77
C ARG A 138 -5.61 -0.62 -14.12
N GLY A 139 -5.46 -1.69 -13.33
CA GLY A 139 -4.19 -2.18 -12.81
C GLY A 139 -3.72 -1.51 -11.52
N VAL A 140 -4.63 -0.91 -10.75
CA VAL A 140 -4.34 -0.36 -9.41
C VAL A 140 -5.34 -0.97 -8.43
N VAL A 141 -4.89 -1.45 -7.27
CA VAL A 141 -5.78 -2.06 -6.27
C VAL A 141 -6.25 -0.99 -5.29
N PRO A 142 -7.56 -0.66 -5.25
CA PRO A 142 -8.09 0.25 -4.24
C PRO A 142 -8.19 -0.45 -2.88
N LEU A 143 -7.67 0.18 -1.82
CA LEU A 143 -7.62 -0.42 -0.47
C LEU A 143 -8.72 0.08 0.46
N ALA A 144 -9.00 1.38 0.41
CA ALA A 144 -9.94 2.03 1.30
C ALA A 144 -10.42 3.37 0.73
N TRP A 145 -11.57 3.83 1.22
CA TRP A 145 -12.01 5.20 1.04
C TRP A 145 -11.43 6.10 2.13
N GLY A 146 -11.15 7.34 1.77
CA GLY A 146 -10.83 8.43 2.70
C GLY A 146 -11.63 9.67 2.34
N GLU A 147 -11.59 10.69 3.19
CA GLU A 147 -12.41 11.90 3.04
C GLU A 147 -11.58 13.16 2.83
N ASN A 148 -12.02 14.03 1.91
CA ASN A 148 -11.45 15.37 1.72
C ASN A 148 -12.33 16.49 2.31
N GLY A 149 -13.59 16.17 2.61
CA GLY A 149 -14.65 17.16 2.87
C GLY A 149 -15.28 17.74 1.59
N PHE A 150 -16.34 18.53 1.80
CA PHE A 150 -17.07 19.22 0.74
C PHE A 150 -16.30 20.45 0.23
N ARG A 151 -16.44 20.73 -1.07
CA ARG A 151 -16.01 21.98 -1.69
C ARG A 151 -17.26 22.75 -2.07
N GLU A 152 -17.50 23.85 -1.36
CA GLU A 152 -18.60 24.80 -1.61
C GLU A 152 -18.09 26.07 -2.29
#